data_AF-A0A2V8NGP1-F1
#
_entry.id   AF-A0A2V8NGP1-F1
#
_cell.length_a   1.000
_cell.length_b   1.000
_cell.length_c   1.000
_cell.angle_alpha   90.00
_cell.angle_beta   90.00
_cell.angle_gamma   90.00
#
_symmetry.space_group_name_H-M   'P 1'
#
loop_
_entity.id
_entity.type
_entity.pdbx_description
1 polymer ?
#
loop_
_entity_poly.entity_id
_entity_poly.type
_entity_poly.pdbx_seq_one_letter_code
_entity_poly.pdbx_strand_id
1 'polypeptide(L)' 'MDYPPEAVEEARRNPNGYVYKIEGKYGPDEFVPIEAIVGWWKVDSSGNITGEFTSNSKHKLGFRKTETS' A
#
# COMPACT_ATOMS: atom_id res chain seq x y z
N MET A 1 -2.54 2.60 -17.85
CA MET A 1 -1.99 2.80 -16.50
C MET A 1 -1.29 1.51 -16.13
N ASP A 2 0.00 1.58 -15.85
CA ASP A 2 0.83 0.41 -15.50
C ASP A 2 0.80 0.29 -13.97
N TYR A 3 -0.02 -0.63 -13.47
CA TYR A 3 -0.06 -0.98 -12.05
C TYR A 3 0.69 -2.30 -11.88
N PRO A 4 1.43 -2.49 -10.77
CA PRO A 4 2.02 -3.78 -10.50
C PRO A 4 0.91 -4.83 -10.38
N PRO A 5 1.08 -6.04 -10.93
CA PRO A 5 0.04 -7.07 -10.99
C PRO A 5 -0.49 -7.42 -9.60
N GLU A 6 0.38 -7.45 -8.59
CA GLU A 6 0.03 -7.67 -7.19
C GLU A 6 -0.97 -6.62 -6.65
N ALA A 7 -0.88 -5.36 -7.07
CA ALA A 7 -1.82 -4.32 -6.66
C ALA A 7 -3.20 -4.54 -7.28
N VAL A 8 -3.26 -5.04 -8.52
CA VAL A 8 -4.52 -5.38 -9.19
C VAL A 8 -5.20 -6.56 -8.50
N GLU A 9 -4.43 -7.57 -8.09
CA GLU A 9 -4.96 -8.72 -7.33
C GLU A 9 -5.51 -8.29 -5.97
N GLU A 10 -4.78 -7.45 -5.23
CA GLU A 10 -5.24 -6.93 -3.94
C GLU A 10 -6.48 -6.04 -4.06
N ALA A 11 -6.58 -5.23 -5.12
CA ALA A 11 -7.77 -4.41 -5.39
C ALA A 11 -9.02 -5.28 -5.58
N ARG A 12 -8.89 -6.39 -6.32
CA ARG A 12 -10.00 -7.33 -6.52
C ARG A 12 -10.46 -8.01 -5.24
N ARG A 13 -9.55 -8.22 -4.29
CA ARG A 13 -9.88 -8.78 -2.96
C ARG A 13 -10.54 -7.75 -2.05
N ASN A 14 -10.30 -6.46 -2.28
CA ASN A 14 -10.72 -5.37 -1.40
C ASN A 14 -11.49 -4.26 -2.15
N PRO A 15 -12.70 -4.55 -2.69
CA PRO A 15 -13.53 -3.54 -3.35
C PRO A 15 -13.95 -2.42 -2.38
N ASN A 16 -14.11 -1.21 -2.91
CA ASN A 16 -14.35 0.05 -2.15
C ASN A 16 -13.25 0.40 -1.12
N GLY A 17 -12.07 -0.21 -1.23
CA GLY A 17 -10.95 0.00 -0.31
C GLY A 17 -9.82 0.84 -0.91
N TYR A 18 -8.62 0.59 -0.37
CA TYR A 18 -7.37 1.14 -0.84
C TYR A 18 -6.32 0.03 -0.93
N VAL A 19 -5.48 0.08 -1.95
CA VAL A 19 -4.28 -0.77 -2.03
C VAL A 19 -3.08 0.08 -1.66
N TYR A 20 -2.33 -0.37 -0.65
CA TYR A 20 -1.15 0.34 -0.15
C TYR A 20 0.13 -0.23 -0.76
N LYS A 21 1.02 0.66 -1.20
CA LYS A 21 2.39 0.29 -1.55
C LYS A 21 3.27 0.49 -0.32
N ILE A 22 3.88 -0.58 0.16
CA ILE A 22 4.69 -0.59 1.38
C ILE A 22 6.14 -0.94 1.03
N GLU A 23 7.09 -0.22 1.62
CA GLU A 23 8.52 -0.52 1.56
C GLU A 23 8.92 -1.33 2.81
N GLY A 24 9.29 -2.60 2.60
CA GLY A 24 9.67 -3.54 3.67
C GLY A 24 8.91 -4.86 3.60
N LYS A 25 9.08 -5.71 4.63
CA LYS A 25 8.35 -6.97 4.79
C LYS A 25 7.62 -6.94 6.12
N TYR A 26 6.30 -7.05 6.06
CA TYR A 26 5.40 -7.02 7.22
C TYR A 26 4.50 -8.25 7.17
N GLY A 27 4.22 -8.85 8.32
CA GLY A 27 3.23 -9.91 8.43
C GLY A 27 1.80 -9.40 8.23
N PRO A 28 0.82 -10.29 8.00
CA PRO A 28 -0.59 -9.91 7.80
C PRO A 28 -1.21 -9.20 9.01
N ASP A 29 -0.76 -9.53 10.23
CA ASP A 29 -1.20 -8.93 11.49
C ASP A 29 -0.17 -7.94 12.06
N GLU A 30 0.89 -7.64 11.31
CA GLU A 30 1.93 -6.74 11.78
C GLU A 30 1.53 -5.28 11.56
N PHE A 31 1.81 -4.44 12.55
CA PHE A 31 1.63 -3.01 12.40
C PHE A 31 2.60 -2.46 11.35
N VAL A 32 2.05 -1.87 10.29
CA VAL A 32 2.81 -1.15 9.27
C VAL A 32 2.88 0.34 9.65
N PRO A 33 4.07 0.87 9.97
CA PRO A 33 4.21 2.30 10.28
C PRO A 33 3.96 3.13 9.02
N ILE A 34 3.35 4.31 9.19
CA ILE A 34 3.05 5.23 8.09
C ILE A 34 4.30 5.66 7.31
N GLU A 35 5.48 5.65 7.95
CA GLU A 35 6.76 5.98 7.33
C GLU A 35 7.22 4.93 6.31
N ALA A 36 6.73 3.69 6.41
CA ALA A 36 6.99 2.61 5.46
C ALA A 36 5.99 2.55 4.30
N ILE A 37 4.89 3.30 4.38
CA ILE A 37 3.90 3.34 3.31
C ILE A 37 4.36 4.36 2.27
N VAL A 38 4.71 3.90 1.07
CA VAL A 38 5.11 4.74 -0.07
C VAL A 38 3.93 5.58 -0.56
N GLY A 39 2.74 4.99 -0.55
CA GLY A 39 1.50 5.62 -1.00
C GLY A 39 0.39 4.59 -1.17
N TRP A 40 -0.72 5.01 -1.77
CA TRP A 40 -1.89 4.16 -1.98
C TRP A 40 -2.66 4.48 -3.25
N TRP A 41 -3.44 3.50 -3.70
CA TRP A 41 -4.41 3.62 -4.76
C TRP A 41 -5.82 3.43 -4.22
N LYS A 42 -6.79 4.21 -4.74
CA LYS A 42 -8.21 4.03 -4.43
C LYS A 42 -8.80 2.90 -5.30
N VAL A 43 -9.63 2.06 -4.68
CA VAL A 43 -10.33 0.96 -5.34
C VAL A 43 -11.82 1.25 -5.41
N ASP A 44 -12.44 0.97 -6.55
CA ASP A 44 -13.90 1.07 -6.70
C ASP A 44 -14.65 -0.17 -6.20
N SER A 45 -15.97 -0.11 -6.29
CA SER A 45 -16.89 -1.20 -5.93
C SER A 45 -16.68 -2.49 -6.71
N SER A 46 -16.05 -2.42 -7.87
CA SER A 46 -15.80 -3.56 -8.75
C SER A 46 -14.41 -4.16 -8.52
N GLY A 47 -13.64 -3.63 -7.57
CA GLY A 47 -12.29 -4.09 -7.27
C GLY A 47 -11.24 -3.58 -8.27
N ASN A 48 -11.54 -2.48 -8.98
CA ASN A 48 -10.58 -1.86 -9.89
C ASN A 48 -9.88 -0.67 -9.23
N ILE A 49 -8.60 -0.49 -9.52
CA ILE A 49 -7.88 0.73 -9.16
C ILE A 49 -8.39 1.87 -10.04
N THR A 50 -8.99 2.88 -9.44
CA THR A 50 -9.64 3.99 -10.16
C THR A 50 -8.94 5.33 -9.98
N GLY A 51 -7.94 5.39 -9.11
CA GLY A 51 -7.25 6.64 -8.76
C GLY A 51 -5.80 6.67 -9.22
N GLU A 52 -5.27 7.88 -9.31
CA GLU A 52 -3.83 8.10 -9.39
C GLU A 52 -3.15 7.62 -8.09
N PHE A 53 -1.87 7.27 -8.20
CA PHE A 53 -1.08 6.91 -7.04
C PHE A 53 -0.93 8.11 -6.11
N THR A 54 -1.46 8.01 -4.90
CA THR A 54 -1.32 9.04 -3.88
C THR A 54 -0.05 8.78 -3.09
N SER A 55 1.01 9.53 -3.39
CA SER A 55 2.27 9.46 -2.65
C SER A 55 2.11 9.97 -1.22
N ASN A 56 2.68 9.23 -0.27
CA ASN A 56 2.64 9.61 1.14
C ASN A 56 3.80 10.56 1.47
N SER A 57 3.50 11.81 1.84
CA SER A 57 4.52 12.79 2.23
C SER A 57 5.29 12.42 3.50
N LYS A 58 4.79 11.47 4.30
CA LYS A 58 5.49 10.96 5.49
C LYS A 58 6.38 9.76 5.20
N HIS A 59 6.39 9.25 3.97
CA HIS A 59 7.26 8.15 3.59
C HIS A 59 8.72 8.54 3.81
N LYS A 60 9.45 7.71 4.55
CA LYS A 60 10.89 7.87 4.75
C LYS A 60 11.61 6.85 3.90
N LEU A 61 12.31 7.31 2.86
CA LEU A 61 13.10 6.44 2.00
C LEU A 61 14.15 5.68 2.82
N GLY A 62 14.18 4.36 2.71
CA GLY A 62 15.09 3.53 3.50
C GLY A 62 14.68 3.42 4.96
N PHE A 63 13.39 3.61 5.28
CA PHE A 63 12.85 3.31 6.59
C PHE A 63 13.19 1.86 6.95
N ARG A 64 14.02 1.70 7.97
CA ARG A 64 14.31 0.39 8.57
C ARG A 64 13.33 0.23 9.71
N LYS A 65 12.56 -0.87 9.69
CA LYS A 65 11.77 -1.32 10.84
C LYS A 65 12.71 -1.26 12.06
N THR A 66 12.52 -0.27 12.93
CA THR A 66 13.31 -0.17 14.15
C THR A 66 12.94 -1.36 14.98
N GLU A 67 13.89 -2.28 15.13
CA GLU A 67 13.81 -3.45 16.00
C GLU A 67 13.65 -2.93 17.43
N THR A 68 12.41 -2.63 17.83
CA THR A 68 12.08 -2.34 19.22
C THR A 68 11.97 -3.70 19.87
N SER A 69 13.11 -4.18 20.36
CA SER A 69 13.19 -5.27 21.36
C SER A 69 12.45 -4.88 22.64
#